data_AF-A0A1H0RC08-F1
#
_entry.id   AF-A0A1H0RC08-F1
#
_cell.length_a   1.000
_cell.length_b   1.000
_cell.length_c   1.000
_cell.angle_alpha   90.00
_cell.angle_beta   90.00
_cell.angle_gamma   90.00
#
_symmetry.space_group_name_H-M   'P 1'
#
loop_
_entity.id
_entity.type
_entity.pdbx_description
1 polymer ?
#
loop_
_entity_poly.entity_id
_entity_poly.type
_entity_poly.pdbx_seq_one_letter_code
_entity_poly.pdbx_strand_id
1 'polypeptide(L)'
;MARASRAVADQHRTAIEAASARLFRQHGLHGVTVAQVMADAGLTHGGFYGHFSSKDELAAVGCARAFADSAARWRQRIEQAGGDTHAARRFLVDQYLGEVHRDAPEHGCPASALVGDVAREPAGKPVRGAFLDGIRQLLDAWKTLAPDATAAGPGADDALAHRTALLEMATMVGAVTLARATAGDPLSDDILDAARAWLLNAGEAAPA
;
A
#
# COMPACT_ATOMS: atom_id res chain seq x y z
N MET A 1 -36.58 2.80 14.50
CA MET A 1 -35.44 2.64 15.44
C MET A 1 -34.36 1.69 14.94
N ALA A 2 -34.68 0.49 14.39
CA ALA A 2 -33.67 -0.48 13.94
C ALA A 2 -32.69 0.01 12.83
N ARG A 3 -33.16 0.84 11.88
CA ARG A 3 -32.32 1.35 10.78
C ARG A 3 -31.27 2.37 11.24
N ALA A 4 -31.62 3.23 12.20
CA ALA A 4 -30.69 4.21 12.78
C ALA A 4 -29.61 3.51 13.62
N SER A 5 -29.96 2.45 14.36
CA SER A 5 -29.00 1.65 15.14
C SER A 5 -28.00 0.90 14.25
N ARG A 6 -28.43 0.38 13.09
CA ARG A 6 -27.52 -0.24 12.10
C ARG A 6 -26.56 0.78 11.49
N ALA A 7 -27.06 1.94 11.09
CA ALA A 7 -26.22 2.99 10.53
C ALA A 7 -25.11 3.46 11.51
N VAL A 8 -25.42 3.56 12.80
CA VAL A 8 -24.43 3.88 13.84
C VAL A 8 -23.39 2.76 13.99
N ALA A 9 -23.83 1.50 13.99
CA ALA A 9 -22.91 0.36 14.05
C ALA A 9 -21.97 0.29 12.84
N ASP A 10 -22.48 0.58 11.63
CA ASP A 10 -21.68 0.63 10.41
C ASP A 10 -20.67 1.79 10.43
N GLN A 11 -21.06 2.95 10.97
CA GLN A 11 -20.17 4.09 11.17
C GLN A 11 -19.04 3.76 12.15
N HIS A 12 -19.36 3.14 13.28
CA HIS A 12 -18.37 2.69 14.26
C HIS A 12 -17.40 1.68 13.65
N ARG A 13 -17.93 0.69 12.92
CA ARG A 13 -17.10 -0.29 12.20
C ARG A 13 -16.14 0.41 11.25
N THR A 14 -16.64 1.33 10.43
CA THR A 14 -15.81 2.11 9.48
C THR A 14 -14.72 2.90 10.20
N ALA A 15 -15.03 3.53 11.34
CA ALA A 15 -14.06 4.27 12.14
C ALA A 15 -12.96 3.34 12.69
N ILE A 16 -13.33 2.15 13.17
CA ILE A 16 -12.38 1.13 13.65
C ILE A 16 -11.47 0.65 12.51
N GLU A 17 -12.02 0.40 11.32
CA GLU A 17 -11.24 -0.04 10.15
C GLU A 17 -10.24 1.03 9.70
N ALA A 18 -10.66 2.30 9.67
CA ALA A 18 -9.81 3.44 9.33
C ALA A 18 -8.68 3.66 10.37
N ALA A 19 -9.02 3.58 11.66
CA ALA A 19 -8.06 3.63 12.77
C ALA A 19 -7.03 2.50 12.65
N SER A 20 -7.50 1.27 12.41
CA SER A 20 -6.66 0.09 12.23
C SER A 20 -5.70 0.23 11.06
N ALA A 21 -6.21 0.65 9.89
CA ALA A 21 -5.40 0.85 8.70
C ALA A 21 -4.26 1.84 8.95
N ARG A 22 -4.53 2.95 9.65
CA ARG A 22 -3.55 3.97 10.00
C ARG A 22 -2.52 3.45 11.02
N LEU A 23 -2.99 2.99 12.18
CA LEU A 23 -2.13 2.60 13.29
C LEU A 23 -1.25 1.40 12.95
N PHE A 24 -1.75 0.42 12.21
CA PHE A 24 -0.93 -0.73 11.81
C PHE A 24 0.20 -0.32 10.88
N ARG A 25 -0.03 0.59 9.91
CA ARG A 25 1.09 1.09 9.09
C ARG A 25 2.09 1.89 9.92
N GLN A 26 1.63 2.64 10.91
CA GLN A 26 2.48 3.49 11.75
C GLN A 26 3.35 2.71 12.73
N HIS A 27 2.81 1.65 13.33
CA HIS A 27 3.42 0.97 14.48
C HIS A 27 3.63 -0.54 14.26
N GLY A 28 3.30 -1.05 13.07
CA GLY A 28 3.31 -2.47 12.76
C GLY A 28 2.13 -3.24 13.36
N LEU A 29 1.95 -4.48 12.91
CA LEU A 29 0.83 -5.33 13.37
C LEU A 29 0.91 -5.67 14.87
N HIS A 30 2.11 -5.87 15.37
CA HIS A 30 2.35 -6.27 16.76
C HIS A 30 2.50 -5.08 17.72
N GLY A 31 2.83 -3.88 17.22
CA GLY A 31 2.98 -2.67 18.04
C GLY A 31 1.67 -2.00 18.43
N VAL A 32 0.53 -2.46 17.90
CA VAL A 32 -0.80 -1.89 18.14
C VAL A 32 -1.68 -2.85 18.94
N THR A 33 -2.38 -2.33 19.95
CA THR A 33 -3.39 -3.05 20.74
C THR A 33 -4.81 -2.70 20.28
N VAL A 34 -5.77 -3.59 20.56
CA VAL A 34 -7.20 -3.31 20.32
C VAL A 34 -7.64 -2.05 21.07
N ALA A 35 -7.17 -1.84 22.30
CA ALA A 35 -7.48 -0.64 23.08
C ALA A 35 -7.03 0.65 22.40
N GLN A 36 -5.83 0.67 21.81
CA GLN A 36 -5.35 1.83 21.05
C GLN A 36 -6.20 2.09 19.81
N VAL A 37 -6.57 1.05 19.06
CA VAL A 37 -7.46 1.21 17.89
C VAL A 37 -8.82 1.76 18.30
N MET A 38 -9.43 1.21 19.34
CA MET A 38 -10.74 1.65 19.80
C MET A 38 -10.70 3.10 20.29
N ALA A 39 -9.67 3.46 21.06
CA ALA A 39 -9.47 4.83 21.53
C ALA A 39 -9.30 5.81 20.37
N ASP A 40 -8.50 5.43 19.37
CA ASP A 40 -8.27 6.23 18.15
C ASP A 40 -9.55 6.38 17.30
N ALA A 41 -10.41 5.36 17.28
CA ALA A 41 -11.73 5.41 16.67
C ALA A 41 -12.77 6.19 17.51
N GLY A 42 -12.43 6.69 18.69
CA GLY A 42 -13.34 7.39 19.61
C GLY A 42 -14.34 6.48 20.32
N LEU A 43 -14.00 5.19 20.48
CA LEU A 43 -14.88 4.15 21.00
C LEU A 43 -14.28 3.47 22.25
N THR A 44 -15.15 2.88 23.07
CA THR A 44 -14.72 2.14 24.25
C THR A 44 -14.19 0.76 23.86
N HIS A 45 -13.24 0.23 24.63
CA HIS A 45 -12.66 -1.11 24.38
C HIS A 45 -13.73 -2.21 24.30
N GLY A 46 -14.77 -2.14 25.13
CA GLY A 46 -15.87 -3.13 25.15
C GLY A 46 -16.67 -3.20 23.85
N GLY A 47 -16.69 -2.13 23.05
CA GLY A 47 -17.38 -2.10 21.76
C GLY A 47 -16.74 -2.98 20.69
N PHE A 48 -15.46 -3.37 20.86
CA PHE A 48 -14.70 -4.11 19.86
C PHE A 48 -15.37 -5.43 19.47
N TYR A 49 -15.76 -6.23 20.48
CA TYR A 49 -16.35 -7.56 20.28
C TYR A 49 -17.77 -7.52 19.68
N GLY A 50 -18.37 -6.33 19.56
CA GLY A 50 -19.59 -6.13 18.79
C GLY A 50 -19.36 -6.00 17.28
N HIS A 51 -18.11 -5.76 16.85
CA HIS A 51 -17.74 -5.51 15.46
C HIS A 51 -16.78 -6.56 14.88
N PHE A 52 -15.83 -7.04 15.69
CA PHE A 52 -14.78 -7.96 15.27
C PHE A 52 -14.61 -9.08 16.30
N SER A 53 -14.31 -10.28 15.81
CA SER A 53 -14.11 -11.48 16.63
C SER A 53 -12.71 -11.57 17.24
N SER A 54 -11.71 -10.95 16.60
CA SER A 54 -10.31 -11.06 17.00
C SER A 54 -9.44 -9.94 16.45
N LYS A 55 -8.27 -9.74 17.08
CA LYS A 55 -7.23 -8.83 16.54
C LYS A 55 -6.70 -9.30 15.18
N ASP A 56 -6.66 -10.61 14.93
CA ASP A 56 -6.21 -11.15 13.63
C ASP A 56 -7.17 -10.76 12.50
N GLU A 57 -8.48 -10.83 12.74
CA GLU A 57 -9.50 -10.34 11.81
C GLU A 57 -9.32 -8.83 11.57
N LEU A 58 -9.14 -8.06 12.64
CA LEU A 58 -8.91 -6.63 12.57
C LEU A 58 -7.67 -6.28 11.74
N ALA A 59 -6.57 -7.01 11.93
CA ALA A 59 -5.33 -6.85 11.17
C ALA A 59 -5.55 -7.06 9.67
N ALA A 60 -6.30 -8.09 9.29
CA ALA A 60 -6.63 -8.35 7.89
C ALA A 60 -7.51 -7.25 7.29
N VAL A 61 -8.54 -6.80 8.01
CA VAL A 61 -9.43 -5.73 7.53
C VAL A 61 -8.70 -4.40 7.43
N GLY A 62 -7.90 -4.03 8.43
CA GLY A 62 -7.05 -2.83 8.39
C GLY A 62 -6.04 -2.86 7.24
N CYS A 63 -5.42 -4.01 6.99
CA CYS A 63 -4.52 -4.22 5.85
C CYS A 63 -5.26 -4.08 4.51
N ALA A 64 -6.40 -4.74 4.34
CA ALA A 64 -7.22 -4.65 3.13
C ALA A 64 -7.68 -3.21 2.88
N ARG A 65 -8.14 -2.51 3.91
CA ARG A 65 -8.52 -1.10 3.85
C ARG A 65 -7.36 -0.22 3.41
N ALA A 66 -6.16 -0.42 3.97
CA ALA A 66 -4.96 0.29 3.60
C ALA A 66 -4.59 0.17 2.12
N PHE A 67 -4.71 -1.05 1.58
CA PHE A 67 -4.47 -1.31 0.16
C PHE A 67 -5.55 -0.68 -0.71
N ALA A 68 -6.82 -0.79 -0.32
CA ALA A 68 -7.93 -0.17 -1.04
C ALA A 68 -7.79 1.36 -1.11
N ASP A 69 -7.40 2.02 -0.01
CA ASP A 69 -7.14 3.46 0.02
C ASP A 69 -5.96 3.83 -0.92
N SER A 70 -4.91 3.01 -0.95
CA SER A 70 -3.74 3.22 -1.83
C SER A 70 -4.11 3.04 -3.31
N ALA A 71 -4.84 1.98 -3.64
CA ALA A 71 -5.32 1.72 -4.99
C ALA A 71 -6.32 2.78 -5.47
N ALA A 72 -7.16 3.31 -4.59
CA ALA A 72 -8.05 4.43 -4.90
C ALA A 72 -7.26 5.70 -5.27
N ARG A 73 -6.21 6.04 -4.49
CA ARG A 73 -5.34 7.18 -4.81
C ARG A 73 -4.65 7.01 -6.17
N TRP A 74 -4.17 5.80 -6.47
CA TRP A 74 -3.55 5.50 -7.76
C TRP A 74 -4.55 5.66 -8.90
N ARG A 75 -5.72 5.02 -8.81
CA ARG A 75 -6.77 5.13 -9.84
C ARG A 75 -7.20 6.58 -10.08
N GLN A 76 -7.44 7.34 -9.02
CA GLN A 76 -7.77 8.77 -9.14
C GLN A 76 -6.68 9.53 -9.90
N ARG A 77 -5.40 9.26 -9.63
CA ARG A 77 -4.30 9.92 -10.33
C ARG A 77 -4.22 9.52 -11.80
N ILE A 78 -4.44 8.24 -12.09
CA ILE A 78 -4.46 7.70 -13.46
C ILE A 78 -5.59 8.36 -14.26
N GLU A 79 -6.78 8.44 -13.68
CA GLU A 79 -7.95 9.11 -14.28
C GLU A 79 -7.67 10.59 -14.56
N GLN A 80 -7.07 11.31 -13.61
CA GLN A 80 -6.72 12.73 -13.75
C GLN A 80 -5.67 13.01 -14.82
N ALA A 81 -4.85 12.02 -15.18
CA ALA A 81 -3.86 12.17 -16.25
C ALA A 81 -4.49 12.13 -17.66
N GLY A 82 -5.79 11.80 -17.78
CA GLY A 82 -6.52 11.94 -19.04
C GLY A 82 -5.95 11.13 -20.21
N GLY A 83 -5.30 10.00 -19.92
CA GLY A 83 -4.64 9.14 -20.92
C GLY A 83 -3.13 9.35 -21.05
N ASP A 84 -2.55 10.35 -20.39
CA ASP A 84 -1.08 10.51 -20.31
C ASP A 84 -0.51 9.55 -19.25
N THR A 85 -0.29 8.31 -19.67
CA THR A 85 0.24 7.23 -18.81
C THR A 85 1.65 7.54 -18.29
N HIS A 86 2.47 8.24 -19.08
CA HIS A 86 3.82 8.63 -18.68
C HIS A 86 3.79 9.69 -17.56
N ALA A 87 2.95 10.72 -17.67
CA ALA A 87 2.78 11.71 -16.61
C ALA A 87 2.15 11.12 -15.34
N ALA A 88 1.18 10.20 -15.47
CA ALA A 88 0.61 9.47 -14.34
C ALA A 88 1.69 8.65 -13.62
N ARG A 89 2.45 7.86 -14.39
CA ARG A 89 3.54 7.01 -13.88
C ARG A 89 4.59 7.84 -13.16
N ARG A 90 5.09 8.90 -13.78
CA ARG A 90 6.10 9.80 -13.20
C ARG A 90 5.64 10.34 -11.85
N PHE A 91 4.42 10.87 -11.80
CA PHE A 91 3.86 11.38 -10.56
C PHE A 91 3.76 10.31 -9.47
N LEU A 92 3.31 9.10 -9.80
CA LEU A 92 3.21 8.03 -8.82
C LEU A 92 4.59 7.60 -8.31
N VAL A 93 5.61 7.52 -9.16
CA VAL A 93 7.00 7.26 -8.73
C VAL A 93 7.47 8.37 -7.78
N ASP A 94 7.35 9.63 -8.19
CA ASP A 94 7.83 10.78 -7.40
C ASP A 94 7.16 10.86 -6.03
N GLN A 95 5.85 10.61 -5.96
CA GLN A 95 5.13 10.60 -4.68
C GLN A 95 5.48 9.38 -3.82
N TYR A 96 5.65 8.21 -4.45
CA TYR A 96 5.99 6.99 -3.71
C TYR A 96 7.42 7.05 -3.15
N LEU A 97 8.36 7.61 -3.91
CA LEU A 97 9.77 7.76 -3.50
C LEU A 97 10.07 9.15 -2.92
N GLY A 98 9.06 9.80 -2.34
CA GLY A 98 9.20 11.09 -1.67
C GLY A 98 9.36 10.97 -0.16
N GLU A 99 9.95 12.01 0.45
CA GLU A 99 10.15 12.14 1.89
C GLU A 99 8.85 11.95 2.69
N VAL A 100 7.72 12.49 2.20
CA VAL A 100 6.42 12.33 2.86
C VAL A 100 6.06 10.85 3.02
N HIS A 101 6.31 10.01 2.02
CA HIS A 101 6.02 8.59 2.13
C HIS A 101 7.03 7.87 3.03
N ARG A 102 8.30 8.28 3.03
CA ARG A 102 9.31 7.79 3.97
C ARG A 102 8.89 8.07 5.41
N ASP A 103 8.52 9.31 5.71
CA ASP A 103 8.41 9.85 7.06
C ASP A 103 7.01 9.71 7.66
N ALA A 104 5.97 9.55 6.84
CA ALA A 104 4.57 9.35 7.28
C ALA A 104 4.01 7.98 6.83
N PRO A 105 4.51 6.85 7.40
CA PRO A 105 4.06 5.50 7.03
C PRO A 105 2.55 5.30 7.22
N GLU A 106 1.94 6.00 8.16
CA GLU A 106 0.50 5.96 8.46
C GLU A 106 -0.37 6.45 7.30
N HIS A 107 0.18 7.16 6.31
CA HIS A 107 -0.49 7.57 5.08
C HIS A 107 0.06 6.89 3.82
N GLY A 108 1.14 6.11 3.98
CA GLY A 108 1.87 5.44 2.92
C GLY A 108 1.21 4.19 2.34
N CYS A 109 1.95 3.55 1.45
CA CYS A 109 1.60 2.24 0.92
C CYS A 109 1.79 1.16 2.01
N PRO A 110 0.78 0.32 2.28
CA PRO A 110 0.91 -0.75 3.28
C PRO A 110 2.00 -1.77 2.93
N ALA A 111 2.37 -1.92 1.65
CA ALA A 111 3.45 -2.83 1.26
C ALA A 111 4.79 -2.42 1.86
N SER A 112 5.14 -1.12 1.89
CA SER A 112 6.40 -0.65 2.49
C SER A 112 6.35 -0.59 4.02
N ALA A 113 5.15 -0.54 4.60
CA ALA A 113 4.96 -0.46 6.06
C ALA A 113 4.84 -1.84 6.74
N LEU A 114 4.19 -2.81 6.09
CA LEU A 114 3.75 -4.06 6.72
C LEU A 114 4.42 -5.32 6.18
N VAL A 115 5.23 -5.25 5.10
CA VAL A 115 5.82 -6.45 4.47
C VAL A 115 6.59 -7.31 5.47
N GLY A 116 7.37 -6.69 6.36
CA GLY A 116 8.14 -7.39 7.38
C GLY A 116 7.27 -8.08 8.43
N ASP A 117 6.18 -7.44 8.87
CA ASP A 117 5.24 -8.05 9.81
C ASP A 117 4.49 -9.23 9.18
N VAL A 118 3.92 -9.02 7.99
CA VAL A 118 3.16 -10.05 7.27
C VAL A 118 4.05 -11.22 6.85
N ALA A 119 5.34 -10.98 6.58
CA ALA A 119 6.30 -12.04 6.29
C ALA A 119 6.57 -12.97 7.49
N ARG A 120 6.47 -12.44 8.73
CA ARG A 120 6.69 -13.21 9.97
C ARG A 120 5.43 -13.92 10.47
N GLU A 121 4.25 -13.51 10.02
CA GLU A 121 2.99 -14.17 10.37
C GLU A 121 2.89 -15.59 9.77
N PRO A 122 2.34 -16.57 10.50
CA PRO A 122 2.03 -17.89 9.95
C PRO A 122 1.17 -17.82 8.69
N ALA A 123 1.41 -18.72 7.74
CA ALA A 123 0.75 -18.70 6.42
C ALA A 123 -0.79 -18.72 6.48
N GLY A 124 -1.38 -19.31 7.52
CA GLY A 124 -2.84 -19.40 7.71
C GLY A 124 -3.50 -18.15 8.31
N LYS A 125 -2.74 -17.11 8.68
CA LYS A 125 -3.31 -15.88 9.25
C LYS A 125 -4.05 -15.07 8.18
N PRO A 126 -5.27 -14.55 8.46
CA PRO A 126 -6.06 -13.79 7.48
C PRO A 126 -5.34 -12.60 6.84
N VAL A 127 -4.43 -11.94 7.57
CA VAL A 127 -3.66 -10.79 7.05
C VAL A 127 -2.76 -11.14 5.87
N ARG A 128 -2.30 -12.40 5.75
CA ARG A 128 -1.50 -12.89 4.62
C ARG A 128 -2.29 -12.81 3.31
N GLY A 129 -3.56 -13.22 3.35
CA GLY A 129 -4.47 -13.15 2.20
C GLY A 129 -4.78 -11.71 1.82
N ALA A 130 -5.16 -10.89 2.81
CA ALA A 130 -5.43 -9.47 2.58
C ALA A 130 -4.24 -8.73 1.95
N PHE A 131 -3.02 -9.03 2.40
CA PHE A 131 -1.80 -8.45 1.82
C PHE A 131 -1.56 -8.90 0.39
N LEU A 132 -1.70 -10.20 0.10
CA LEU A 132 -1.54 -10.75 -1.25
C LEU A 132 -2.51 -10.11 -2.24
N ASP A 133 -3.79 -10.02 -1.86
CA ASP A 133 -4.82 -9.42 -2.71
C ASP A 133 -4.57 -7.94 -2.93
N GLY A 134 -4.10 -7.23 -1.90
CA GLY A 134 -3.68 -5.84 -1.99
C GLY A 134 -2.51 -5.62 -2.95
N ILE A 135 -1.48 -6.47 -2.89
CA ILE A 135 -0.34 -6.42 -3.82
C ILE A 135 -0.81 -6.65 -5.26
N ARG A 136 -1.69 -7.63 -5.50
CA ARG A 136 -2.27 -7.88 -6.83
C ARG A 136 -3.00 -6.66 -7.37
N GLN A 137 -3.84 -6.03 -6.55
CA GLN A 137 -4.58 -4.82 -6.94
C GLN A 137 -3.66 -3.66 -7.34
N LEU A 138 -2.59 -3.42 -6.56
CA LEU A 138 -1.62 -2.37 -6.90
C LEU A 138 -0.82 -2.73 -8.16
N LEU A 139 -0.44 -3.99 -8.31
CA LEU A 139 0.27 -4.45 -9.51
C LEU A 139 -0.59 -4.30 -10.77
N ASP A 140 -1.86 -4.69 -10.71
CA ASP A 140 -2.80 -4.54 -11.81
C ASP A 140 -2.98 -3.06 -12.18
N ALA A 141 -3.15 -2.18 -11.19
CA ALA A 141 -3.20 -0.74 -11.42
C ALA A 141 -1.90 -0.20 -12.05
N TRP A 142 -0.74 -0.67 -11.59
CA TRP A 142 0.57 -0.28 -12.14
C TRP A 142 0.75 -0.71 -13.60
N LYS A 143 0.32 -1.94 -13.95
CA LYS A 143 0.44 -2.47 -15.32
C LYS A 143 -0.36 -1.63 -16.33
N THR A 144 -1.41 -0.92 -15.90
CA THR A 144 -2.15 0.00 -16.79
C THR A 144 -1.32 1.23 -17.21
N LEU A 145 -0.21 1.49 -16.52
CA LEU A 145 0.72 2.59 -16.78
C LEU A 145 2.02 2.14 -17.47
N ALA A 146 2.08 0.89 -17.96
CA ALA A 146 3.20 0.46 -18.77
C ALA A 146 3.22 1.24 -20.09
N PRO A 147 4.37 1.79 -20.52
CA PRO A 147 4.49 2.38 -21.85
C PRO A 147 4.18 1.31 -22.91
N ASP A 148 3.23 1.60 -23.79
CA ASP A 148 2.77 0.83 -24.95
C ASP A 148 2.68 -0.70 -24.79
N ALA A 149 1.68 -1.15 -24.03
CA ALA A 149 1.12 -2.51 -24.16
C ALA A 149 0.40 -2.75 -25.52
N THR A 150 0.44 -1.79 -26.46
CA THR A 150 -0.27 -1.80 -27.74
C THR A 150 0.60 -2.14 -28.96
N ALA A 151 1.90 -2.45 -28.79
CA ALA A 151 2.81 -2.60 -29.93
C ALA A 151 3.31 -4.03 -30.24
N ALA A 152 3.05 -5.04 -29.42
CA ALA A 152 3.61 -6.38 -29.68
C ALA A 152 2.67 -7.53 -29.27
N GLY A 153 2.69 -8.61 -30.05
CA GLY A 153 1.69 -9.67 -30.06
C GLY A 153 1.62 -10.53 -28.78
N PRO A 154 0.57 -11.35 -28.62
CA PRO A 154 0.32 -12.05 -27.37
C PRO A 154 1.35 -13.16 -27.08
N GLY A 155 1.94 -13.13 -25.87
CA GLY A 155 2.65 -14.28 -25.27
C GLY A 155 3.94 -13.92 -24.53
N ALA A 156 5.00 -13.57 -25.26
CA ALA A 156 6.32 -13.29 -24.67
C ALA A 156 6.39 -11.90 -24.03
N ASP A 157 5.70 -10.92 -24.62
CA ASP A 157 5.73 -9.52 -24.19
C ASP A 157 4.93 -9.30 -22.89
N ASP A 158 3.84 -10.03 -22.66
CA ASP A 158 3.11 -9.97 -21.39
C ASP A 158 3.91 -10.55 -20.22
N ALA A 159 4.67 -11.64 -20.46
CA ALA A 159 5.55 -12.21 -19.44
C ALA A 159 6.71 -11.25 -19.09
N LEU A 160 7.27 -10.53 -20.08
CA LEU A 160 8.28 -9.51 -19.84
C LEU A 160 7.69 -8.29 -19.12
N ALA A 161 6.53 -7.79 -19.56
CA ALA A 161 5.83 -6.67 -18.91
C ALA A 161 5.45 -7.00 -17.46
N HIS A 162 4.97 -8.21 -17.20
CA HIS A 162 4.68 -8.67 -15.85
C HIS A 162 5.92 -8.74 -14.97
N ARG A 163 7.03 -9.32 -15.46
CA ARG A 163 8.30 -9.33 -14.72
C ARG A 163 8.83 -7.93 -14.43
N THR A 164 8.72 -7.03 -15.41
CA THR A 164 9.12 -5.63 -15.27
C THR A 164 8.30 -4.95 -14.18
N ALA A 165 6.97 -5.06 -14.24
CA ALA A 165 6.09 -4.51 -13.21
C ALA A 165 6.37 -5.06 -11.80
N LEU A 166 6.71 -6.35 -11.68
CA LEU A 166 7.12 -6.96 -10.41
C LEU A 166 8.43 -6.36 -9.89
N LEU A 167 9.43 -6.21 -10.76
CA LEU A 167 10.72 -5.59 -10.40
C LEU A 167 10.54 -4.14 -9.97
N GLU A 168 9.73 -3.37 -10.70
CA GLU A 168 9.45 -1.97 -10.37
C GLU A 168 8.72 -1.84 -9.04
N MET A 169 7.72 -2.67 -8.78
CA MET A 169 7.02 -2.71 -7.50
C MET A 169 7.99 -3.08 -6.36
N ALA A 170 8.85 -4.07 -6.56
CA ALA A 170 9.87 -4.46 -5.58
C ALA A 170 10.86 -3.32 -5.32
N THR A 171 11.31 -2.61 -6.36
CA THR A 171 12.18 -1.43 -6.25
C THR A 171 11.50 -0.32 -5.47
N MET A 172 10.26 0.03 -5.79
CA MET A 172 9.49 1.06 -5.09
C MET A 172 9.35 0.71 -3.59
N VAL A 173 8.81 -0.47 -3.29
CA VAL A 173 8.57 -0.93 -1.92
C VAL A 173 9.88 -1.04 -1.14
N GLY A 174 10.91 -1.64 -1.74
CA GLY A 174 12.21 -1.87 -1.11
C GLY A 174 12.96 -0.57 -0.82
N ALA A 175 12.98 0.36 -1.77
CA ALA A 175 13.65 1.66 -1.61
C ALA A 175 13.05 2.44 -0.44
N VAL A 176 11.72 2.57 -0.36
CA VAL A 176 11.06 3.26 0.77
C VAL A 176 11.34 2.55 2.10
N THR A 177 11.32 1.21 2.10
CA THR A 177 11.58 0.44 3.32
C THR A 177 12.99 0.66 3.84
N LEU A 178 14.00 0.62 2.95
CA LEU A 178 15.39 0.86 3.30
C LEU A 178 15.62 2.32 3.71
N ALA A 179 15.11 3.28 2.92
CA ALA A 179 15.24 4.70 3.20
C ALA A 179 14.62 5.07 4.57
N ARG A 180 13.48 4.47 4.92
CA ARG A 180 12.85 4.66 6.24
C ARG A 180 13.73 4.10 7.36
N ALA A 181 14.35 2.94 7.15
CA ALA A 181 15.23 2.33 8.14
C ALA A 181 16.56 3.09 8.32
N THR A 182 17.00 3.85 7.33
CA THR A 182 18.21 4.68 7.35
C THR A 182 17.92 6.18 7.49
N ALA A 183 16.69 6.57 7.82
CA ALA A 183 16.29 7.97 7.93
C ALA A 183 17.18 8.75 8.92
N GLY A 184 17.58 9.95 8.53
CA GLY A 184 18.54 10.80 9.26
C GLY A 184 19.99 10.68 8.77
N ASP A 185 20.28 9.73 7.89
CA ASP A 185 21.56 9.62 7.16
C ASP A 185 21.36 9.99 5.67
N PRO A 186 22.32 10.66 5.00
CA PRO A 186 22.23 10.97 3.57
C PRO A 186 21.94 9.76 2.67
N LEU A 187 22.36 8.56 3.10
CA LEU A 187 22.04 7.31 2.40
C LEU A 187 20.52 7.10 2.21
N SER A 188 19.69 7.61 3.12
CA SER A 188 18.22 7.55 3.01
C SER A 188 17.72 8.22 1.72
N ASP A 189 18.21 9.43 1.45
CA ASP A 189 17.83 10.21 0.27
C ASP A 189 18.45 9.60 -0.99
N ASP A 190 19.72 9.19 -0.92
CA ASP A 190 20.43 8.53 -2.03
C ASP A 190 19.68 7.27 -2.53
N ILE A 191 19.13 6.46 -1.62
CA ILE A 191 18.33 5.27 -1.98
C ILE A 191 17.07 5.65 -2.75
N LEU A 192 16.34 6.68 -2.30
CA LEU A 192 15.10 7.12 -2.94
C LEU A 192 15.39 7.72 -4.32
N ASP A 193 16.45 8.53 -4.43
CA ASP A 193 16.85 9.18 -5.68
C ASP A 193 17.36 8.17 -6.71
N ALA A 194 18.18 7.19 -6.30
CA ALA A 194 18.65 6.14 -7.18
C ALA A 194 17.49 5.28 -7.72
N ALA A 195 16.56 4.89 -6.86
CA ALA A 195 15.37 4.13 -7.27
C ALA A 195 14.47 4.94 -8.21
N ARG A 196 14.30 6.24 -7.94
CA ARG A 196 13.50 7.15 -8.77
C ARG A 196 14.11 7.32 -10.15
N ALA A 197 15.41 7.61 -10.21
CA ALA A 197 16.14 7.73 -11.46
C ALA A 197 16.03 6.45 -12.29
N TRP A 198 16.22 5.28 -11.67
CA TRP A 198 16.07 4.00 -12.37
C TRP A 198 14.64 3.79 -12.88
N LEU A 199 13.59 4.02 -12.08
CA LEU A 199 12.20 3.80 -12.48
C LEU A 199 11.73 4.76 -13.60
N LEU A 200 12.21 6.00 -13.58
CA LEU A 200 11.85 7.01 -14.59
C LEU A 200 12.67 6.88 -15.87
N ASN A 201 13.88 6.30 -15.78
CA ASN A 201 14.76 6.09 -16.92
C ASN A 201 14.69 4.65 -17.46
N ALA A 202 14.02 3.70 -16.80
CA ALA A 202 13.87 2.32 -17.29
C ALA A 202 13.11 2.21 -18.64
N GLY A 203 12.55 3.31 -19.15
CA GLY A 203 12.06 3.43 -20.54
C GLY A 203 13.13 3.79 -21.58
N GLU A 204 14.31 4.23 -21.13
CA GLU A 204 15.52 4.41 -21.93
C GLU A 204 16.42 3.21 -21.62
N ALA A 205 16.53 2.27 -22.55
CA ALA A 205 17.32 1.05 -22.37
C ALA A 205 18.68 1.35 -21.71
N ALA A 206 18.98 0.64 -20.61
CA ALA A 206 20.31 0.68 -20.00
C ALA A 206 21.36 0.38 -21.10
N PRO A 207 22.45 1.16 -21.24
CA PRO A 207 23.53 0.78 -22.12
C PRO A 207 24.09 -0.57 -21.64
N ALA A 208 24.24 -1.48 -22.61
CA ALA A 208 24.73 -2.84 -22.43
C ALA A 208 26.13 -2.91 -21.81
#